data_AF-A0A3D0YU10-F1
#
_entry.id   AF-A0A3D0YU10-F1
#
_cell.length_a   1.000
_cell.length_b   1.000
_cell.length_c   1.000
_cell.angle_alpha   90.00
_cell.angle_beta   90.00
_cell.angle_gamma   90.00
#
_symmetry.space_group_name_H-M   'P 1'
#
loop_
_entity.id
_entity.type
_entity.pdbx_description
1 polymer ?
#
loop_
_entity_poly.entity_id
_entity_poly.type
_entity_poly.pdbx_seq_one_letter_code
_entity_poly.pdbx_strand_id
1 'polypeptide(L)'
;MKILITGIGIVGKSTLRRQLVQLFRSLQWPVAHFDADNFITTRHPIDRDCAEPKTFAEGTFYFIEDVHGTGGGAREPLEKYDLIIYVQASLITHSLFLISRGWQWYKNGNYDFDQQTGWKGTAQRSDWRNLIPIVKNCLRILIRRQVWIDQDHSALSKARTIKVLAHWTPDGPEFSLLPTLNKTI
;
A
#
# COMPACT_ATOMS: atom_id res chain seq x y z
N MET A 1 19.48 -2.86 4.39
CA MET A 1 18.84 -1.72 3.71
C MET A 1 17.33 -1.75 3.93
N LYS A 2 16.76 -0.72 4.55
CA LYS A 2 15.32 -0.57 4.80
C LYS A 2 14.69 0.25 3.68
N ILE A 3 13.70 -0.33 3.00
CA ILE A 3 12.97 0.29 1.89
C ILE A 3 11.50 0.40 2.29
N LEU A 4 11.02 1.62 2.48
CA LEU A 4 9.61 1.90 2.72
C LEU A 4 8.84 1.88 1.40
N ILE A 5 7.72 1.18 1.35
CA ILE A 5 6.73 1.25 0.27
C ILE A 5 5.47 1.88 0.87
N THR A 6 5.17 3.12 0.49
CA THR A 6 4.06 3.89 1.04
C THR A 6 3.26 4.59 -0.06
N GLY A 7 2.16 5.24 0.34
CA GLY A 7 1.16 5.84 -0.53
C GLY A 7 -0.24 5.59 -0.02
N ILE A 8 -1.18 6.38 -0.52
CA ILE A 8 -2.60 6.29 -0.12
C ILE A 8 -3.17 4.87 -0.27
N GLY A 9 -4.29 4.59 0.40
CA GLY A 9 -4.95 3.27 0.32
C GLY A 9 -5.29 2.86 -1.12
N ILE A 10 -5.24 1.55 -1.41
CA ILE A 10 -5.80 0.95 -2.64
C ILE A 10 -5.10 1.41 -3.95
N VAL A 11 -3.78 1.61 -3.90
CA VAL A 11 -2.93 1.95 -5.07
C VAL A 11 -1.99 0.83 -5.53
N GLY A 12 -2.13 -0.39 -4.97
CA GLY A 12 -1.34 -1.55 -5.39
C GLY A 12 -0.01 -1.77 -4.64
N LYS A 13 0.22 -1.10 -3.50
CA LYS A 13 1.44 -1.24 -2.69
C LYS A 13 1.82 -2.68 -2.39
N SER A 14 0.88 -3.49 -1.89
CA SER A 14 1.15 -4.88 -1.54
C SER A 14 1.49 -5.73 -2.77
N THR A 15 0.94 -5.40 -3.95
CA THR A 15 1.33 -6.04 -5.21
C THR A 15 2.76 -5.66 -5.59
N LEU A 16 3.12 -4.37 -5.53
CA LEU A 16 4.49 -3.92 -5.82
C LEU A 16 5.50 -4.58 -4.89
N ARG A 17 5.23 -4.62 -3.58
CA ARG A 17 6.07 -5.30 -2.59
C ARG A 17 6.33 -6.75 -2.99
N ARG A 18 5.28 -7.51 -3.32
CA ARG A 18 5.42 -8.92 -3.74
C ARG A 18 6.28 -9.06 -5.00
N GLN A 19 6.08 -8.21 -6.01
CA GLN A 19 6.87 -8.23 -7.24
C GLN A 19 8.35 -7.95 -6.95
N LEU A 20 8.65 -6.94 -6.12
CA LEU A 20 10.03 -6.61 -5.73
C LEU A 20 10.69 -7.74 -4.93
N VAL A 21 9.97 -8.33 -3.97
CA VAL A 21 10.48 -9.47 -3.20
C VAL A 21 10.77 -10.67 -4.10
N GLN A 22 9.86 -10.99 -5.03
CA GLN A 22 10.07 -12.08 -5.99
C GLN A 22 11.27 -11.81 -6.91
N LEU A 23 11.42 -10.58 -7.39
CA LEU A 23 12.56 -10.16 -8.20
C LEU A 23 13.89 -10.30 -7.41
N PHE A 24 13.94 -9.83 -6.16
CA PHE A 24 15.16 -9.92 -5.36
C PHE A 24 15.53 -11.38 -5.06
N ARG A 25 14.52 -12.24 -4.82
CA ARG A 25 14.72 -13.68 -4.65
C ARG A 25 15.23 -14.36 -5.91
N SER A 26 14.71 -14.01 -7.09
CA SER A 26 15.18 -14.59 -8.35
C SER A 26 16.62 -14.20 -8.65
N LEU A 27 17.07 -13.03 -8.16
CA LEU A 27 18.45 -12.57 -8.20
C LEU A 27 19.33 -13.11 -7.04
N GLN A 28 18.78 -14.01 -6.21
CA GLN A 28 19.46 -14.58 -5.03
C GLN A 28 19.94 -13.54 -4.01
N TRP A 29 19.29 -12.37 -3.95
CA TRP A 29 19.60 -11.36 -2.95
C TRP A 29 18.89 -11.64 -1.62
N PRO A 30 19.57 -11.49 -0.47
CA PRO A 30 18.92 -11.62 0.83
C PRO A 30 17.81 -10.58 0.98
N VAL A 31 16.57 -11.04 1.11
CA VAL A 31 15.39 -10.17 1.18
C VAL A 31 14.38 -10.65 2.22
N ALA A 32 13.87 -9.71 2.99
CA ALA A 32 12.75 -9.87 3.91
C ALA A 32 11.70 -8.79 3.65
N HIS A 33 10.47 -9.05 4.06
CA HIS A 33 9.38 -8.10 3.89
C HIS A 33 8.34 -8.24 4.99
N PHE A 34 7.73 -7.12 5.35
CA PHE A 34 6.62 -7.11 6.30
C PHE A 34 5.68 -5.93 6.06
N ASP A 35 4.48 -6.07 6.59
CA ASP A 35 3.40 -5.09 6.54
C ASP A 35 3.21 -4.51 7.96
N ALA A 36 3.48 -3.22 8.11
CA ALA A 36 3.40 -2.49 9.38
C ALA A 36 1.96 -2.41 9.92
N ASP A 37 0.97 -2.52 9.04
CA ASP A 37 -0.44 -2.38 9.40
C ASP A 37 -1.02 -3.66 10.05
N ASN A 38 -0.20 -4.70 10.24
CA ASN A 38 -0.49 -5.91 11.01
C ASN A 38 -1.80 -6.62 10.61
N PHE A 39 -2.11 -6.66 9.31
CA PHE A 39 -3.23 -7.41 8.73
C PHE A 39 -3.07 -8.95 8.80
N ILE A 40 -2.50 -9.50 9.88
CA ILE A 40 -2.08 -10.90 10.04
C ILE A 40 -3.24 -11.87 9.71
N THR A 41 -4.48 -11.52 10.07
CA THR A 41 -5.67 -12.36 9.86
C THR A 41 -6.28 -12.27 8.46
N THR A 42 -5.83 -11.32 7.62
CA THR A 42 -6.41 -11.06 6.29
C THR A 42 -5.37 -11.09 5.17
N ARG A 43 -4.19 -11.69 5.42
CA ARG A 43 -3.11 -11.77 4.44
C ARG A 43 -3.46 -12.68 3.27
N HIS A 44 -2.97 -12.30 2.09
CA HIS A 44 -2.99 -13.19 0.95
C HIS A 44 -2.12 -14.42 1.25
N PRO A 45 -2.49 -15.64 0.80
CA PRO A 45 -1.67 -16.85 1.05
C PRO A 45 -0.22 -16.76 0.57
N ILE A 46 0.08 -15.87 -0.38
CA ILE A 46 1.43 -15.61 -0.89
C ILE A 46 2.29 -14.81 0.12
N ASP A 47 1.66 -14.09 1.06
CA ASP A 47 2.34 -13.28 2.09
C ASP A 47 2.55 -14.07 3.40
N ARG A 48 2.61 -15.41 3.35
CA ARG A 48 2.81 -16.24 4.56
C ARG A 48 4.11 -15.93 5.30
N ASP A 49 5.14 -15.51 4.57
CA ASP A 49 6.46 -15.15 5.06
C ASP A 49 6.63 -13.64 5.30
N CYS A 50 5.56 -12.85 5.17
CA CYS A 50 5.53 -11.40 5.39
C CYS A 50 5.57 -11.09 6.90
N ALA A 51 6.56 -11.62 7.61
CA ALA A 51 6.68 -11.52 9.05
C ALA A 51 7.67 -10.42 9.44
N GLU A 52 7.32 -9.66 10.46
CA GLU A 52 8.22 -8.68 11.03
C GLU A 52 9.46 -9.40 11.60
N PRO A 53 10.68 -9.00 11.19
CA PRO A 53 11.89 -9.58 11.72
C PRO A 53 12.15 -9.10 13.15
N LYS A 54 12.62 -9.99 14.03
CA LYS A 54 13.02 -9.60 15.40
C LYS A 54 14.22 -8.64 15.39
N THR A 55 15.10 -8.79 14.40
CA THR A 55 16.29 -7.95 14.22
C THR A 55 16.56 -7.73 12.73
N PHE A 56 17.10 -6.56 12.41
CA PHE A 56 17.57 -6.24 11.06
C PHE A 56 19.01 -6.73 10.89
N ALA A 57 19.23 -7.66 9.98
CA ALA A 57 20.53 -8.18 9.61
C ALA A 57 21.19 -7.28 8.55
N GLU A 58 22.50 -7.10 8.67
CA GLU A 58 23.31 -6.45 7.64
C GLU A 58 23.26 -7.25 6.32
N GLY A 59 23.42 -6.55 5.19
CA GLY A 59 23.37 -7.16 3.85
C GLY A 59 21.97 -7.61 3.38
N THR A 60 20.92 -7.46 4.19
CA THR A 60 19.55 -7.82 3.81
C THR A 60 18.73 -6.62 3.37
N PHE A 61 17.94 -6.80 2.30
CA PHE A 61 16.94 -5.83 1.86
C PHE A 61 15.61 -6.06 2.58
N TYR A 62 15.07 -5.01 3.20
CA TYR A 62 13.81 -5.06 3.93
C TYR A 62 12.77 -4.20 3.22
N PHE A 63 11.77 -4.83 2.59
CA PHE A 63 10.62 -4.13 2.02
C PHE A 63 9.51 -3.99 3.06
N ILE A 64 9.24 -2.76 3.46
CA ILE A 64 8.33 -2.41 4.55
C ILE A 64 7.13 -1.70 3.94
N GLU A 65 5.94 -2.28 4.04
CA GLU A 65 4.70 -1.63 3.61
C GLU A 65 4.06 -0.92 4.81
N ASP A 66 3.67 0.35 4.64
CA ASP A 66 3.01 1.14 5.69
C ASP A 66 2.08 2.18 5.02
N VAL A 67 0.75 2.06 5.17
CA VAL A 67 -0.20 3.09 4.68
C VAL A 67 -0.10 4.41 5.44
N HIS A 68 0.43 4.40 6.65
CA HIS A 68 0.61 5.57 7.50
C HIS A 68 2.04 6.09 7.50
N GLY A 69 2.93 5.54 6.65
CA GLY A 69 4.37 5.80 6.69
C GLY A 69 4.78 7.28 6.60
N THR A 70 3.92 8.15 6.08
CA THR A 70 4.12 9.62 5.96
C THR A 70 3.45 10.45 7.05
N GLY A 71 2.63 9.84 7.92
CA GLY A 71 1.79 10.52 8.90
C GLY A 71 2.12 10.17 10.36
N GLY A 72 1.34 10.70 11.30
CA GLY A 72 1.54 10.46 12.74
C GLY A 72 1.33 9.02 13.22
N GLY A 73 0.81 8.14 12.36
CA GLY A 73 0.69 6.70 12.60
C GLY A 73 1.84 5.88 12.00
N ALA A 74 2.87 6.51 11.45
CA ALA A 74 4.01 5.82 10.87
C ALA A 74 4.71 4.94 11.90
N ARG A 75 5.12 3.74 11.49
CA ARG A 75 5.80 2.80 12.37
C ARG A 75 7.18 3.30 12.84
N GLU A 76 7.96 3.85 11.90
CA GLU A 76 9.27 4.45 12.16
C GLU A 76 9.30 5.83 11.47
N PRO A 77 10.06 6.81 12.01
CA PRO A 77 10.31 8.06 11.32
C PRO A 77 10.92 7.85 9.92
N LEU A 78 10.61 8.74 8.97
CA LEU A 78 11.06 8.61 7.57
C LEU A 78 12.58 8.51 7.42
N GLU A 79 13.32 9.16 8.32
CA GLU A 79 14.78 9.18 8.35
C GLU A 79 15.41 7.81 8.67
N LYS A 80 14.63 6.85 9.16
CA LYS A 80 15.08 5.48 9.44
C LYS A 80 15.10 4.60 8.20
N TYR A 81 14.52 5.05 7.08
CA TYR A 81 14.50 4.29 5.83
C TYR A 81 15.60 4.80 4.89
N ASP A 82 16.32 3.86 4.27
CA ASP A 82 17.39 4.17 3.30
C ASP A 82 16.83 4.65 1.95
N LEU A 83 15.60 4.22 1.64
CA LEU A 83 14.88 4.56 0.42
C LEU A 83 13.38 4.49 0.68
N ILE A 84 12.63 5.41 0.08
CA ILE A 84 11.17 5.39 0.05
C ILE A 84 10.69 5.21 -1.37
N ILE A 85 9.76 4.29 -1.58
CA ILE A 85 9.01 4.09 -2.81
C ILE A 85 7.58 4.59 -2.56
N TYR A 86 7.24 5.73 -3.14
CA TYR A 86 5.90 6.30 -3.08
C TYR A 86 5.06 5.82 -4.27
N VAL A 87 4.06 4.99 -4.00
CA VAL A 87 3.14 4.46 -5.01
C VAL A 87 1.93 5.36 -5.13
N GLN A 88 1.66 5.80 -6.35
CA GLN A 88 0.46 6.55 -6.69
C GLN A 88 -0.21 5.96 -7.92
N ALA A 89 -1.49 6.25 -8.11
CA ALA A 89 -2.26 5.83 -9.28
C ALA A 89 -2.98 7.04 -9.86
N SER A 90 -3.19 7.11 -11.18
CA SER A 90 -4.04 8.17 -11.77
C SER A 90 -5.46 8.12 -11.17
N LEU A 91 -6.26 9.18 -11.32
CA LEU A 91 -7.65 9.17 -10.84
C LEU A 91 -8.45 7.99 -11.42
N ILE A 92 -8.29 7.74 -12.72
CA ILE A 92 -8.96 6.65 -13.43
C ILE A 92 -8.49 5.31 -12.89
N THR A 93 -7.17 5.10 -12.82
CA THR A 93 -6.59 3.87 -12.31
C THR A 93 -7.00 3.59 -10.87
N HIS A 94 -6.97 4.60 -10.01
CA HIS A 94 -7.37 4.47 -8.60
C HIS A 94 -8.87 4.12 -8.48
N SER A 95 -9.71 4.72 -9.33
CA SER A 95 -11.14 4.38 -9.39
C SER A 95 -11.35 2.91 -9.76
N LEU A 96 -10.58 2.38 -10.73
CA LEU A 96 -10.63 0.96 -11.11
C LEU A 96 -10.16 0.05 -9.96
N PHE A 97 -9.07 0.40 -9.27
CA PHE A 97 -8.64 -0.33 -8.07
C PHE A 97 -9.72 -0.33 -6.99
N LEU A 98 -10.39 0.80 -6.76
CA LEU A 98 -11.47 0.94 -5.79
C LEU A 98 -12.71 0.13 -6.15
N ILE A 99 -13.10 0.11 -7.42
CA ILE A 99 -14.22 -0.71 -7.90
C ILE A 99 -13.92 -2.19 -7.66
N SER A 100 -12.73 -2.64 -8.06
CA SER A 100 -12.29 -4.02 -7.83
C SER A 100 -12.28 -4.36 -6.33
N ARG A 101 -11.72 -3.48 -5.50
CA ARG A 101 -11.68 -3.68 -4.05
C ARG A 101 -13.07 -3.66 -3.41
N GLY A 102 -13.93 -2.74 -3.82
CA GLY A 102 -15.31 -2.61 -3.35
C GLY A 102 -16.14 -3.85 -3.70
N TRP A 103 -15.92 -4.42 -4.88
CA TRP A 103 -16.55 -5.68 -5.27
C TRP A 103 -16.12 -6.85 -4.38
N GLN A 104 -14.83 -6.94 -4.06
CA GLN A 104 -14.33 -7.96 -3.13
C GLN A 104 -14.89 -7.78 -1.71
N TRP A 105 -14.98 -6.53 -1.24
CA TRP A 105 -15.63 -6.21 0.03
C TRP A 105 -17.09 -6.64 0.07
N TYR A 106 -17.85 -6.35 -0.99
CA TYR A 106 -19.25 -6.77 -1.10
C TYR A 106 -19.39 -8.30 -1.05
N LYS A 107 -18.60 -9.01 -1.86
CA LYS A 107 -18.58 -10.48 -1.87
C LYS A 107 -18.28 -11.09 -0.50
N ASN A 108 -17.39 -10.47 0.25
CA ASN A 108 -16.97 -10.96 1.57
C ASN A 108 -17.90 -10.51 2.71
N GLY A 109 -18.77 -9.52 2.48
CA GLY A 109 -19.64 -8.96 3.51
C GLY A 109 -18.95 -8.04 4.51
N ASN A 110 -17.66 -7.73 4.28
CA ASN A 110 -16.80 -6.95 5.17
C ASN A 110 -16.01 -5.90 4.37
N TYR A 111 -15.95 -4.67 4.88
CA TYR A 111 -15.29 -3.53 4.23
C TYR A 111 -14.64 -2.59 5.25
N ASP A 112 -13.70 -1.74 4.78
CA ASP A 112 -13.10 -0.64 5.55
C ASP A 112 -12.59 -1.03 6.95
N PHE A 113 -11.60 -1.93 7.01
CA PHE A 113 -10.98 -2.34 8.27
C PHE A 113 -10.30 -1.16 8.96
N ASP A 114 -10.52 -1.08 10.27
CA ASP A 114 -9.90 -0.15 11.18
C ASP A 114 -9.32 -0.93 12.37
N GLN A 115 -8.13 -0.57 12.85
CA GLN A 115 -7.45 -1.34 13.90
C GLN A 115 -8.20 -1.30 15.24
N GLN A 116 -8.97 -0.24 15.52
CA GLN A 116 -9.69 -0.08 16.78
C GLN A 116 -11.07 -0.74 16.74
N THR A 117 -11.75 -0.64 15.60
CA THR A 117 -13.16 -1.02 15.44
C THR A 117 -13.36 -2.29 14.60
N GLY A 118 -12.31 -2.80 13.96
CA GLY A 118 -12.33 -4.00 13.13
C GLY A 118 -12.95 -3.77 11.75
N TRP A 119 -13.46 -4.85 11.14
CA TRP A 119 -14.18 -4.77 9.87
C TRP A 119 -15.57 -4.18 10.03
N LYS A 120 -15.99 -3.33 9.09
CA LYS A 120 -17.38 -2.90 8.96
C LYS A 120 -18.14 -3.85 8.05
N GLY A 121 -19.47 -3.88 8.21
CA GLY A 121 -20.38 -4.65 7.37
C GLY A 121 -21.12 -5.72 8.15
N THR A 122 -21.96 -6.48 7.44
CA THR A 122 -22.84 -7.50 8.05
C THR A 122 -22.16 -8.85 8.24
N ALA A 123 -20.90 -9.02 7.79
CA ALA A 123 -20.20 -10.29 7.71
C ALA A 123 -20.90 -11.38 6.87
N GLN A 124 -21.99 -11.03 6.19
CA GLN A 124 -22.72 -11.90 5.28
C GLN A 124 -22.27 -11.67 3.84
N ARG A 125 -21.89 -12.74 3.16
CA ARG A 125 -21.44 -12.69 1.77
C ARG A 125 -22.50 -12.09 0.87
N SER A 126 -22.12 -11.09 0.06
CA SER A 126 -22.98 -10.47 -0.95
C SER A 126 -24.29 -9.90 -0.39
N ASP A 127 -24.29 -9.43 0.86
CA ASP A 127 -25.46 -8.79 1.47
C ASP A 127 -25.65 -7.36 0.92
N TRP A 128 -26.80 -7.12 0.31
CA TRP A 128 -27.15 -5.85 -0.34
C TRP A 128 -27.04 -4.64 0.60
N ARG A 129 -27.20 -4.84 1.92
CA ARG A 129 -27.07 -3.78 2.94
C ARG A 129 -25.66 -3.15 2.96
N ASN A 130 -24.64 -3.90 2.52
CA ASN A 130 -23.27 -3.40 2.44
C ASN A 130 -23.00 -2.53 1.20
N LEU A 131 -23.87 -2.55 0.18
CA LEU A 131 -23.61 -1.87 -1.09
C LEU A 131 -23.49 -0.35 -0.94
N ILE A 132 -24.49 0.29 -0.32
CA ILE A 132 -24.51 1.75 -0.13
C ILE A 132 -23.31 2.21 0.73
N PRO A 133 -23.02 1.59 1.90
CA PRO A 133 -21.86 1.96 2.68
C PRO A 133 -20.51 1.78 1.97
N ILE A 134 -20.34 0.70 1.18
CA ILE A 134 -19.14 0.47 0.38
C ILE A 134 -18.96 1.59 -0.65
N VAL A 135 -20.01 1.91 -1.41
CA VAL A 135 -19.96 2.99 -2.41
C VAL A 135 -19.64 4.33 -1.76
N LYS A 136 -20.29 4.66 -0.64
CA LYS A 136 -19.97 5.87 0.15
C LYS A 136 -18.51 5.89 0.56
N ASN A 137 -17.94 4.77 0.97
CA ASN A 137 -16.54 4.68 1.35
C ASN A 137 -15.59 4.93 0.16
N CYS A 138 -15.84 4.27 -0.97
CA CYS A 138 -15.07 4.47 -2.20
C CYS A 138 -15.11 5.93 -2.66
N LEU A 139 -16.28 6.58 -2.63
CA LEU A 139 -16.42 7.99 -2.98
C LEU A 139 -15.66 8.90 -2.01
N ARG A 140 -15.75 8.65 -0.69
CA ARG A 140 -14.97 9.37 0.32
C ARG A 140 -13.47 9.31 0.02
N ILE A 141 -12.96 8.13 -0.33
CA ILE A 141 -11.55 7.94 -0.69
C ILE A 141 -11.19 8.74 -1.94
N LEU A 142 -12.02 8.71 -2.98
CA LEU A 142 -11.77 9.48 -4.21
C LEU A 142 -11.76 10.99 -3.96
N ILE A 143 -12.70 11.51 -3.18
CA ILE A 143 -12.81 12.94 -2.86
C ILE A 143 -11.59 13.42 -2.07
N ARG A 144 -11.14 12.65 -1.07
CA ARG A 144 -10.00 13.02 -0.21
C ARG A 144 -8.64 12.66 -0.81
N ARG A 145 -8.61 11.92 -1.91
CA ARG A 145 -7.40 11.43 -2.58
C ARG A 145 -6.33 12.50 -2.72
N GLN A 146 -6.68 13.65 -3.30
CA GLN A 146 -5.70 14.69 -3.61
C GLN A 146 -5.10 15.29 -2.34
N VAL A 147 -5.94 15.56 -1.34
CA VAL A 147 -5.50 16.06 -0.02
C VAL A 147 -4.50 15.11 0.62
N TRP A 148 -4.76 13.80 0.59
CA TRP A 148 -3.83 12.81 1.14
C TRP A 148 -2.51 12.72 0.36
N ILE A 149 -2.57 12.78 -0.97
CA ILE A 149 -1.35 12.80 -1.79
C ILE A 149 -0.51 14.05 -1.50
N ASP A 150 -1.14 15.21 -1.36
CA ASP A 150 -0.43 16.46 -1.07
C ASP A 150 0.21 16.43 0.33
N GLN A 151 -0.50 15.85 1.32
CA GLN A 151 0.03 15.60 2.66
C GLN A 151 1.25 14.67 2.62
N ASP A 152 1.15 13.54 1.91
CA ASP A 152 2.25 12.60 1.74
C ASP A 152 3.46 13.28 1.07
N HIS A 153 3.23 14.03 -0.01
CA HIS A 153 4.29 14.74 -0.72
C HIS A 153 4.98 15.80 0.14
N SER A 154 4.23 16.50 0.99
CA SER A 154 4.80 17.44 1.96
C SER A 154 5.75 16.73 2.92
N ALA A 155 5.33 15.60 3.50
CA ALA A 155 6.15 14.80 4.41
C ALA A 155 7.40 14.22 3.73
N LEU A 156 7.25 13.73 2.49
CA LEU A 156 8.33 13.08 1.73
C LEU A 156 9.33 14.05 1.09
N SER A 157 9.06 15.36 1.12
CA SER A 157 9.87 16.38 0.46
C SER A 157 11.35 16.37 0.86
N LYS A 158 11.67 15.87 2.05
CA LYS A 158 13.04 15.82 2.61
C LYS A 158 13.67 14.44 2.54
N ALA A 159 12.94 13.42 2.09
CA ALA A 159 13.38 12.04 2.13
C ALA A 159 13.77 11.54 0.73
N ARG A 160 14.71 10.59 0.68
CA ARG A 160 15.13 9.95 -0.57
C ARG A 160 13.99 9.10 -1.13
N THR A 161 13.25 9.67 -2.07
CA THR A 161 11.99 9.09 -2.55
C THR A 161 12.02 8.82 -4.05
N ILE A 162 11.63 7.61 -4.43
CA ILE A 162 11.29 7.22 -5.80
C ILE A 162 9.77 7.22 -5.92
N LYS A 163 9.23 7.88 -6.94
CA LYS A 163 7.79 7.88 -7.22
C LYS A 163 7.47 6.83 -8.28
N VAL A 164 6.48 5.99 -8.00
CA VAL A 164 6.00 4.92 -8.89
C VAL A 164 4.55 5.19 -9.23
N LEU A 165 4.22 5.13 -10.52
CA LEU A 165 2.85 5.18 -11.00
C LEU A 165 2.34 3.75 -11.22
N ALA A 166 1.26 3.41 -10.54
CA ALA A 166 0.51 2.18 -10.76
C ALA A 166 -0.49 2.37 -11.90
N HIS A 167 -0.61 1.34 -12.73
CA HIS A 167 -1.53 1.21 -13.85
C HIS A 167 -2.46 0.02 -13.60
N TRP A 168 -3.73 0.16 -13.98
CA TRP A 168 -4.68 -0.94 -13.90
C TRP A 168 -4.54 -1.80 -15.15
N THR A 169 -4.36 -3.11 -14.98
CA THR A 169 -4.51 -4.08 -16.06
C THR A 169 -5.43 -5.22 -15.61
N PRO A 170 -5.96 -6.03 -16.55
CA PRO A 170 -6.77 -7.21 -16.23
C PRO A 170 -6.04 -8.24 -15.36
N ASP A 171 -4.71 -8.36 -15.53
CA ASP A 171 -3.87 -9.35 -14.83
C ASP A 171 -3.32 -8.83 -13.50
N GLY A 172 -3.45 -7.53 -13.24
CA GLY A 172 -3.10 -6.89 -11.98
C GLY A 172 -2.48 -5.51 -12.16
N PRO A 173 -2.08 -4.87 -11.06
CA PRO A 173 -1.32 -3.62 -11.14
C PRO A 173 0.01 -3.80 -11.88
N GLU A 174 0.26 -2.93 -12.86
CA GLU A 174 1.58 -2.69 -13.44
C GLU A 174 2.16 -1.39 -12.92
N PHE A 175 3.49 -1.23 -12.99
CA PHE A 175 4.18 -0.11 -12.36
C PHE A 175 5.20 0.52 -13.29
N SER A 176 5.18 1.85 -13.38
CA SER A 176 6.19 2.63 -14.10
C SER A 176 6.85 3.64 -13.17
N LEU A 177 8.16 3.86 -13.32
CA LEU A 177 8.84 4.96 -12.64
C LEU A 177 8.29 6.29 -13.15
N LEU A 178 7.99 7.20 -12.22
CA LEU A 178 7.75 8.58 -12.59
C LEU A 178 9.10 9.30 -12.66
N PRO A 179 9.30 10.18 -13.66
CA PRO A 179 10.49 11.01 -13.70
C PRO A 179 10.58 11.77 -12.37
N THR A 180 11.62 11.53 -11.59
CA THR A 180 12.03 12.47 -10.57
C THR A 180 12.41 13.72 -11.32
N LEU A 181 11.60 14.78 -11.21
CA LEU A 181 12.05 16.12 -11.58
C LEU A 181 13.25 16.41 -10.67
N ASN A 182 14.45 16.13 -11.18
CA ASN A 182 15.68 16.61 -10.59
C ASN A 182 15.55 18.13 -10.59
N LYS A 183 15.14 18.71 -9.47
CA LYS A 183 15.53 20.08 -9.18
C LYS A 183 17.03 19.98 -8.92
N THR A 184 17.80 20.23 -9.97
CA THR A 184 19.21 20.57 -9.87
C THR A 184 19.33 21.64 -8.79
N ILE A 185 20.13 21.35 -7.76
CA ILE A 185 20.46 22.28 -6.67
C ILE A 185 21.19 23.48 -7.26
#